data_AF-A0A818HML2-F1
#
_entry.id   AF-A0A818HML2-F1
#
_cell.length_a   1.000
_cell.length_b   1.000
_cell.length_c   1.000
_cell.angle_alpha   90.00
_cell.angle_beta   90.00
_cell.angle_gamma   90.00
#
_symmetry.space_group_name_H-M   'P 1'
#
loop_
_entity.id
_entity.type
_entity.pdbx_description
1 polymer ?
#
loop_
_entity_poly.entity_id
_entity_poly.type
_entity_poly.pdbx_seq_one_letter_code
_entity_poly.pdbx_strand_id
1 'polypeptide(L)'
;MAKTNAERQKLYRENLLKNKSKYDQMRKISRIRDNKRRQNLNSDLLQQLRNRQKQASKKYRDRKILERINNKQSSSCKSRQSFGKAVKRVLQSLPKDINKCVSVVHHIAQEFNIIPKTTSHHQREQRPLSIELKQLVMNFYSRDDISYQLPAHQLFLIEHDHTNAYLSLGSFSDLRPSNVLLQSHMTHRNCLCVYHENINLLVKPLSKYIPCPGLHSLQAFSSTLVCCETNEEYMFSQCSLCANNFEKKIIKHVTNFTQSVN
;
A
#
# COMPACT_ATOMS: atom_id res chain seq x y z
N MET A 1 -8.38 -27.39 41.08
CA MET A 1 -7.98 -28.02 39.80
C MET A 1 -6.64 -27.44 39.35
N ALA A 2 -5.73 -28.28 38.85
CA ALA A 2 -4.46 -27.80 38.30
C ALA A 2 -4.71 -27.00 37.02
N LYS A 3 -4.06 -25.83 36.88
CA LYS A 3 -4.17 -24.99 35.68
C LYS A 3 -3.60 -25.71 34.45
N THR A 4 -4.25 -25.54 33.31
CA THR A 4 -3.75 -26.07 32.03
C THR A 4 -2.49 -25.31 31.56
N ASN A 5 -1.71 -25.90 30.65
CA ASN A 5 -0.53 -25.23 30.08
C ASN A 5 -0.88 -23.90 29.38
N ALA A 6 -2.03 -23.83 28.72
CA ALA A 6 -2.51 -22.62 28.06
C ALA A 6 -2.82 -21.52 29.08
N GLU A 7 -3.48 -21.88 30.20
CA GLU A 7 -3.77 -20.94 31.30
C GLU A 7 -2.50 -20.46 31.99
N ARG A 8 -1.53 -21.35 32.21
CA ARG A 8 -0.22 -20.97 32.77
C ARG A 8 0.51 -19.99 31.85
N GLN A 9 0.53 -20.23 30.55
CA GLN A 9 1.12 -19.28 29.58
C GLN A 9 0.36 -17.95 29.56
N LYS A 10 -0.97 -17.97 29.62
CA LYS A 10 -1.78 -16.75 29.63
C LYS A 10 -1.48 -15.91 30.86
N LEU A 11 -1.47 -16.51 32.05
CA LEU A 11 -1.14 -15.85 33.32
C LEU A 11 0.29 -15.28 33.31
N TYR A 12 1.24 -16.03 32.74
CA TYR A 12 2.62 -15.56 32.57
C TYR A 12 2.67 -14.32 31.67
N ARG A 13 1.98 -14.31 30.53
CA ARG A 13 1.92 -13.15 29.63
C ARG A 13 1.28 -11.94 30.31
N GLU A 14 0.19 -12.16 31.06
CA GLU A 14 -0.49 -11.11 31.83
C GLU A 14 0.43 -10.52 32.91
N ASN A 15 1.16 -11.35 33.64
CA ASN A 15 2.11 -10.89 34.65
C ASN A 15 3.33 -10.19 34.03
N LEU A 16 3.78 -10.60 32.85
CA LEU A 16 4.86 -9.95 32.12
C LEU A 16 4.44 -8.55 31.66
N LEU A 17 3.18 -8.37 31.23
CA LEU A 17 2.63 -7.07 30.82
C LEU A 17 2.52 -6.07 31.97
N LYS A 18 2.39 -6.52 33.22
CA LYS A 18 2.36 -5.64 34.41
C LYS A 18 3.70 -4.90 34.62
N ASN A 19 4.81 -5.44 34.16
CA ASN A 19 6.12 -4.79 34.24
C ASN A 19 6.65 -4.51 32.82
N LYS A 20 6.37 -3.30 32.33
CA LYS A 20 6.74 -2.85 30.98
C LYS A 20 8.24 -2.98 30.70
N SER A 21 9.09 -2.63 31.66
CA SER A 21 10.55 -2.72 31.52
C SER A 21 11.02 -4.16 31.30
N LYS A 22 10.52 -5.09 32.12
CA LYS A 22 10.82 -6.52 31.99
C LYS A 22 10.30 -7.11 30.69
N TYR A 23 9.11 -6.70 30.24
CA TYR A 23 8.54 -7.10 28.95
C TYR A 23 9.42 -6.65 27.78
N ASP A 24 9.85 -5.39 27.78
CA ASP A 24 10.69 -4.83 26.72
C ASP A 24 12.08 -5.48 26.68
N GLN A 25 12.70 -5.75 27.85
CA GLN A 25 13.95 -6.49 27.94
C GLN A 25 13.82 -7.91 27.37
N MET A 26 12.78 -8.66 27.76
CA MET A 26 12.53 -9.99 27.21
C MET A 26 12.30 -9.96 25.70
N ARG A 27 11.58 -8.95 25.21
CA ARG A 27 11.35 -8.75 23.77
C ARG A 27 12.67 -8.50 23.03
N LYS A 28 13.56 -7.67 23.58
CA LYS A 28 14.91 -7.43 23.04
C LYS A 28 15.74 -8.72 23.00
N ILE A 29 15.78 -9.47 24.10
CA ILE A 29 16.53 -10.74 24.18
C ILE A 29 16.00 -11.76 23.17
N SER A 30 14.67 -11.86 23.00
CA SER A 30 14.08 -12.76 22.00
C SER A 30 14.52 -12.39 20.59
N ARG A 31 14.50 -11.09 20.25
CA ARG A 31 14.96 -10.60 18.94
C ARG A 31 16.42 -10.93 18.68
N ILE A 32 17.30 -10.71 19.66
CA ILE A 32 18.73 -11.03 19.54
C ILE A 32 18.93 -12.53 19.26
N ARG A 33 18.22 -13.40 19.98
CA ARG A 33 18.29 -14.86 19.76
C ARG A 33 17.79 -15.26 18.37
N ASP A 34 16.68 -14.68 17.91
CA ASP A 34 16.14 -14.96 16.59
C ASP A 34 17.08 -14.49 15.47
N ASN A 35 17.67 -13.30 15.61
CA ASN A 35 18.66 -12.76 14.67
C ASN A 35 19.89 -13.68 14.59
N LYS A 36 20.47 -14.05 15.74
CA LYS A 36 21.62 -14.95 15.81
C LYS A 36 21.31 -16.32 15.18
N ARG A 37 20.10 -16.84 15.41
CA ARG A 37 19.66 -18.09 14.76
C ARG A 37 19.67 -17.96 13.24
N ARG A 38 19.20 -16.84 12.69
CA ARG A 38 19.08 -16.61 11.24
C ARG A 38 20.41 -16.35 10.54
N GLN A 39 21.39 -15.75 11.23
CA GLN A 39 22.75 -15.59 10.70
C GLN A 39 23.40 -16.93 10.34
N ASN A 40 23.04 -18.00 11.06
CA ASN A 40 23.57 -19.33 10.84
C ASN A 40 22.70 -20.20 9.92
N LEU A 41 21.64 -19.64 9.32
CA LEU A 41 20.76 -20.39 8.42
C LEU A 41 21.25 -20.33 6.98
N ASN A 42 21.16 -21.47 6.29
CA ASN A 42 21.31 -21.52 4.84
C ASN A 42 20.21 -20.67 4.15
N SER A 43 20.54 -20.10 3.00
CA SER A 43 19.68 -19.25 2.17
C SER A 43 18.29 -19.87 1.94
N ASP A 44 18.24 -21.17 1.60
CA ASP A 44 16.97 -21.88 1.37
C ASP A 44 16.10 -21.97 2.62
N LEU A 45 16.70 -22.24 3.78
CA LEU A 45 15.95 -22.32 5.05
C LEU A 45 15.43 -20.94 5.46
N LEU A 46 16.20 -19.88 5.19
CA LEU A 46 15.79 -18.50 5.42
C LEU A 46 14.59 -18.14 4.52
N GLN A 47 14.62 -18.56 3.26
CA GLN A 47 13.51 -18.36 2.32
C GLN A 47 12.24 -19.12 2.75
N GLN A 48 12.37 -20.35 3.24
CA GLN A 48 11.25 -21.11 3.80
C GLN A 48 10.63 -20.41 5.03
N LEU A 49 11.45 -19.88 5.93
CA LEU A 49 10.96 -19.10 7.07
C LEU A 49 10.21 -17.83 6.65
N ARG A 50 10.74 -17.09 5.67
CA ARG A 50 10.07 -15.91 5.08
C ARG A 50 8.72 -16.30 4.47
N ASN A 51 8.66 -17.40 3.73
CA ASN A 51 7.41 -17.89 3.13
C ASN A 51 6.38 -18.30 4.18
N ARG A 52 6.80 -18.95 5.27
CA ARG A 52 5.92 -19.32 6.39
C ARG A 52 5.35 -18.07 7.07
N GLN A 53 6.15 -17.04 7.28
CA GLN A 53 5.68 -15.76 7.84
C GLN A 53 4.68 -15.07 6.90
N LYS A 54 4.96 -15.04 5.59
CA LYS A 54 4.05 -14.52 4.57
C LYS A 54 2.70 -15.24 4.61
N GLN A 55 2.70 -16.58 4.68
CA GLN A 55 1.47 -17.37 4.77
C GLN A 55 0.70 -17.13 6.08
N ALA A 56 1.38 -17.05 7.23
CA ALA A 56 0.74 -16.75 8.50
C ALA A 56 0.08 -15.37 8.51
N SER A 57 0.78 -14.36 7.97
CA SER A 57 0.23 -13.01 7.79
C SER A 57 -0.97 -12.99 6.83
N LYS A 58 -0.91 -13.76 5.73
CA LYS A 58 -2.06 -13.95 4.83
C LYS A 58 -3.26 -14.54 5.57
N LYS A 59 -3.10 -15.67 6.28
CA LYS A 59 -4.17 -16.30 7.07
C LYS A 59 -4.80 -15.35 8.11
N TYR A 60 -3.97 -14.56 8.80
CA TYR A 60 -4.45 -13.56 9.74
C TYR A 60 -5.29 -12.49 9.04
N ARG A 61 -4.83 -11.99 7.89
CA ARG A 61 -5.55 -10.99 7.09
C ARG A 61 -6.88 -11.54 6.59
N ASP A 62 -6.89 -12.73 6.02
CA ASP A 62 -8.10 -13.39 5.51
C ASP A 62 -9.14 -13.54 6.62
N ARG A 63 -8.71 -13.95 7.82
CA ARG A 63 -9.59 -14.01 9.00
C ARG A 63 -10.14 -12.64 9.39
N LYS A 64 -9.33 -11.59 9.39
CA LYS A 64 -9.78 -10.22 9.71
C LYS A 64 -10.74 -9.66 8.66
N ILE A 65 -10.55 -9.97 7.38
CA ILE A 65 -11.49 -9.62 6.31
C ILE A 65 -12.82 -10.32 6.57
N LEU A 66 -12.80 -11.63 6.88
CA LEU A 66 -14.00 -12.40 7.19
C LEU A 66 -14.75 -11.85 8.41
N GLU A 67 -14.02 -11.50 9.48
CA GLU A 67 -14.57 -10.84 10.67
C GLU A 67 -15.25 -9.49 10.32
N ARG A 68 -14.66 -8.68 9.43
CA ARG A 68 -15.24 -7.40 8.98
C ARG A 68 -16.47 -7.59 8.11
N ILE A 69 -16.47 -8.59 7.22
CA ILE A 69 -17.62 -8.91 6.37
C ILE A 69 -18.80 -9.36 7.24
N ASN A 70 -18.54 -10.15 8.27
CA ASN A 70 -19.57 -10.58 9.22
C ASN A 70 -20.06 -9.44 10.14
N ASN A 71 -19.21 -8.46 10.43
CA ASN A 71 -19.60 -7.25 11.16
C ASN A 71 -20.17 -6.17 10.21
N LYS A 72 -21.50 -6.09 10.11
CA LYS A 72 -22.28 -5.11 9.32
C LYS A 72 -22.00 -3.61 9.59
N GLN A 73 -21.03 -3.26 10.43
CA GLN A 73 -20.76 -1.90 10.90
C GLN A 73 -19.60 -1.16 10.21
N SER A 74 -18.84 -1.79 9.30
CA SER A 74 -17.57 -1.24 8.81
C SER A 74 -17.55 -0.75 7.35
N SER A 75 -18.60 -0.08 6.90
CA SER A 75 -18.49 0.83 5.75
C SER A 75 -18.29 2.27 6.26
N SER A 76 -17.30 2.98 5.69
CA SER A 76 -17.02 4.42 5.94
C SER A 76 -18.30 5.29 5.95
N CYS A 77 -19.31 4.91 5.18
CA CYS A 77 -20.67 5.42 5.29
C CYS A 77 -21.58 4.39 5.97
N LYS A 78 -22.03 4.68 7.19
CA LYS A 78 -22.84 3.78 8.05
C LYS A 78 -24.24 3.50 7.50
N SER A 79 -24.75 4.36 6.62
CA SER A 79 -26.07 4.22 5.99
C SER A 79 -26.11 4.82 4.58
N ARG A 80 -27.12 4.42 3.78
CA ARG A 80 -27.40 5.01 2.46
C ARG A 80 -27.60 6.53 2.54
N GLN A 81 -28.20 7.03 3.63
CA GLN A 81 -28.36 8.47 3.81
C GLN A 81 -27.01 9.16 4.09
N SER A 82 -26.15 8.57 4.92
CA SER A 82 -24.81 9.14 5.21
C SER A 82 -23.94 9.22 3.95
N PHE A 83 -24.03 8.20 3.09
CA PHE A 83 -23.37 8.18 1.79
C PHE A 83 -23.90 9.27 0.86
N GLY A 84 -25.22 9.41 0.74
CA GLY A 84 -25.83 10.48 -0.06
C GLY A 84 -25.40 11.88 0.39
N LYS A 85 -25.27 12.09 1.71
CA LYS A 85 -24.75 13.36 2.27
C LYS A 85 -23.28 13.59 1.92
N ALA A 86 -22.44 12.56 2.01
CA ALA A 86 -21.03 12.66 1.65
C ALA A 86 -20.85 12.98 0.16
N VAL A 87 -21.58 12.28 -0.71
CA VAL A 87 -21.60 12.55 -2.16
C VAL A 87 -22.04 13.98 -2.44
N LYS A 88 -23.14 14.44 -1.82
CA LYS A 88 -23.64 15.81 -1.99
C LYS A 88 -22.60 16.88 -1.62
N ARG A 89 -21.84 16.68 -0.53
CA ARG A 89 -20.78 17.60 -0.11
C ARG A 89 -19.63 17.66 -1.12
N VAL A 90 -19.20 16.50 -1.64
CA VAL A 90 -18.16 16.43 -2.67
C VAL A 90 -18.63 17.15 -3.93
N LEU A 91 -19.86 16.89 -4.39
CA LEU A 91 -20.44 17.55 -5.57
C LEU A 91 -20.53 19.07 -5.40
N GLN A 92 -20.90 19.56 -4.21
CA GLN A 92 -20.93 21.00 -3.93
C GLN A 92 -19.53 21.63 -3.88
N SER A 93 -18.50 20.84 -3.60
CA SER A 93 -17.12 21.31 -3.50
C SER A 93 -16.36 21.20 -4.82
N LEU A 94 -16.91 20.51 -5.82
CA LEU A 94 -16.30 20.41 -7.14
C LEU A 94 -16.47 21.71 -7.93
N PRO A 95 -15.46 22.13 -8.71
CA PRO A 95 -15.58 23.29 -9.59
C PRO A 95 -16.75 23.12 -10.57
N LYS A 96 -17.58 24.15 -10.76
CA LYS A 96 -18.66 24.14 -11.76
C LYS A 96 -18.15 24.20 -13.20
N ASP A 97 -16.94 24.73 -13.39
CA ASP A 97 -16.26 24.83 -14.67
C ASP A 97 -15.69 23.46 -15.09
N ILE A 98 -16.03 23.04 -16.30
CA ILE A 98 -15.64 21.76 -16.89
C ILE A 98 -14.12 21.60 -16.92
N ASN A 99 -13.38 22.65 -17.31
CA ASN A 99 -11.92 22.57 -17.43
C ASN A 99 -11.26 22.38 -16.08
N LYS A 100 -11.80 23.02 -15.03
CA LYS A 100 -11.33 22.85 -13.66
C LYS A 100 -11.69 21.47 -13.11
N CYS A 101 -12.86 20.93 -13.45
CA CYS A 101 -13.22 19.55 -13.14
C CYS A 101 -12.24 18.55 -13.77
N VAL A 102 -11.91 18.71 -15.05
CA VAL A 102 -10.92 17.87 -15.73
C VAL A 102 -9.55 17.95 -15.05
N SER A 103 -9.11 19.15 -14.66
CA SER A 103 -7.85 19.33 -13.92
C SER A 103 -7.84 18.61 -12.58
N VAL A 104 -8.94 18.64 -11.83
CA VAL A 104 -9.07 17.93 -10.54
C VAL A 104 -9.02 16.41 -10.76
N VAL A 105 -9.76 15.90 -11.76
CA VAL A 105 -9.75 14.46 -12.10
C VAL A 105 -8.36 14.03 -12.57
N HIS A 106 -7.68 14.87 -13.34
CA HIS A 106 -6.31 14.60 -13.79
C HIS A 106 -5.33 14.55 -12.62
N HIS A 107 -5.39 15.50 -11.67
CA HIS A 107 -4.57 15.45 -10.46
C HIS A 107 -4.87 14.24 -9.58
N ILE A 108 -6.15 13.86 -9.46
CA ILE A 108 -6.51 12.61 -8.79
C ILE A 108 -5.88 11.43 -9.55
N ALA A 109 -6.01 11.34 -10.88
CA ALA A 109 -5.40 10.25 -11.64
C ALA A 109 -3.86 10.20 -11.48
N GLN A 110 -3.20 11.36 -11.38
CA GLN A 110 -1.76 11.49 -11.15
C GLN A 110 -1.31 11.11 -9.74
N GLU A 111 -2.01 11.56 -8.69
CA GLU A 111 -1.73 11.14 -7.31
C GLU A 111 -1.96 9.63 -7.12
N PHE A 112 -2.83 9.07 -7.94
CA PHE A 112 -3.16 7.64 -7.96
C PHE A 112 -2.26 6.82 -8.87
N ASN A 113 -1.24 7.42 -9.48
CA ASN A 113 -0.30 6.77 -10.42
C ASN A 113 -1.03 6.01 -11.55
N ILE A 114 -2.25 6.44 -11.88
CA ILE A 114 -3.01 5.93 -13.03
C ILE A 114 -2.48 6.60 -14.30
N ILE A 115 -2.17 7.90 -14.19
CA ILE A 115 -1.47 8.67 -15.21
C ILE A 115 -0.12 9.03 -14.60
N PRO A 116 1.01 8.85 -15.32
CA PRO A 116 2.29 9.31 -14.84
C PRO A 116 2.22 10.82 -14.57
N LYS A 117 2.72 11.23 -13.40
CA LYS A 117 2.94 12.66 -13.15
C LYS A 117 3.86 13.16 -14.26
N THR A 118 3.47 14.25 -14.92
CA THR A 118 4.32 14.98 -15.86
C THR A 118 5.43 15.65 -15.05
N THR A 119 6.35 14.84 -14.52
CA THR A 119 7.61 15.34 -13.99
C THR A 119 8.37 15.88 -15.18
N SER A 120 8.56 17.21 -15.24
CA SER A 120 9.60 17.79 -16.08
C SER A 120 10.87 16.99 -15.77
N HIS A 121 11.37 16.23 -16.76
CA HIS A 121 12.59 15.44 -16.66
C HIS A 121 13.80 16.38 -16.55
N HIS A 122 13.92 17.09 -15.44
CA HIS A 122 15.23 17.47 -14.96
C HIS A 122 15.86 16.17 -14.45
N GLN A 123 16.64 15.53 -15.31
CA GLN A 123 17.59 14.49 -14.90
C GLN A 123 18.51 15.13 -13.87
N ARG A 124 18.11 15.05 -12.60
CA ARG A 124 18.94 15.47 -11.50
C ARG A 124 20.03 14.41 -11.43
N GLU A 125 21.22 14.74 -11.92
CA GLU A 125 22.41 13.90 -11.73
C GLU A 125 22.49 13.58 -10.23
N GLN A 126 22.19 12.33 -9.87
CA GLN A 126 22.25 11.92 -8.48
C GLN A 126 23.73 11.89 -8.11
N ARG A 127 24.11 12.70 -7.12
CA ARG A 127 25.47 12.62 -6.57
C ARG A 127 25.74 11.18 -6.15
N PRO A 128 26.88 10.59 -6.54
CA PRO A 128 27.19 9.21 -6.20
C PRO A 128 27.23 9.03 -4.67
N LEU A 129 26.41 8.11 -4.18
CA LEU A 129 26.37 7.73 -2.76
C LEU A 129 27.64 6.96 -2.38
N SER A 130 28.19 7.24 -1.19
CA SER A 130 29.36 6.53 -0.69
C SER A 130 29.06 5.03 -0.54
N ILE A 131 30.06 4.19 -0.82
CA ILE A 131 29.94 2.72 -0.73
C ILE A 131 29.52 2.30 0.69
N GLU A 132 30.10 2.95 1.71
CA GLU A 132 29.78 2.71 3.11
C GLU A 132 28.30 2.99 3.42
N LEU A 133 27.74 4.09 2.91
CA LEU A 133 26.34 4.43 3.10
C LEU A 133 25.40 3.41 2.43
N LYS A 134 25.77 2.92 1.23
CA LYS A 134 25.02 1.85 0.56
C LYS A 134 24.98 0.58 1.43
N GLN A 135 26.13 0.20 1.98
CA GLN A 135 26.23 -0.97 2.85
C GLN A 135 25.44 -0.80 4.14
N LEU A 136 25.44 0.40 4.74
CA LEU A 136 24.63 0.72 5.92
C LEU A 136 23.12 0.57 5.64
N VAL A 137 22.63 1.09 4.51
CA VAL A 137 21.22 0.95 4.10
C VAL A 137 20.87 -0.52 3.86
N MET A 138 21.73 -1.29 3.20
CA MET A 138 21.51 -2.74 2.99
C MET A 138 21.48 -3.53 4.29
N ASN A 139 22.39 -3.22 5.21
CA ASN A 139 22.44 -3.84 6.54
C ASN A 139 21.20 -3.47 7.37
N PHE A 140 20.74 -2.23 7.25
CA PHE A 140 19.52 -1.76 7.89
C PHE A 140 18.30 -2.54 7.42
N TYR A 141 18.10 -2.71 6.11
CA TYR A 141 17.01 -3.54 5.57
C TYR A 141 17.11 -5.02 5.92
N SER A 142 18.27 -5.50 6.36
CA SER A 142 18.46 -6.89 6.78
C SER A 142 18.00 -7.16 8.21
N ARG A 143 17.65 -6.13 8.99
CA ARG A 143 17.19 -6.30 10.38
C ARG A 143 15.69 -6.59 10.47
N ASP A 144 15.31 -7.41 11.44
CA ASP A 144 13.92 -7.84 11.68
C ASP A 144 13.08 -6.83 12.49
N ASP A 145 13.72 -5.84 13.12
CA ASP A 145 13.04 -4.83 13.94
C ASP A 145 12.52 -3.65 13.13
N ILE A 146 12.93 -3.55 11.88
CA ILE A 146 12.43 -2.56 10.93
C ILE A 146 11.29 -3.20 10.16
N SER A 147 10.10 -2.62 10.33
CA SER A 147 8.97 -3.01 9.50
C SER A 147 9.22 -2.54 8.07
N TYR A 148 9.16 -3.46 7.11
CA TYR A 148 9.14 -3.18 5.68
C TYR A 148 7.91 -2.36 5.23
N GLN A 149 7.02 -2.01 6.15
CA GLN A 149 5.77 -1.25 5.93
C GLN A 149 5.74 0.11 6.67
N LEU A 150 6.70 0.40 7.56
CA LEU A 150 6.85 1.70 8.24
C LEU A 150 7.83 2.58 7.44
N PRO A 151 7.95 3.90 7.69
CA PRO A 151 8.91 4.74 6.98
C PRO A 151 10.32 4.38 7.45
N ALA A 152 10.85 3.29 6.89
CA ALA A 152 12.17 2.74 7.15
C ALA A 152 13.25 3.81 6.99
N HIS A 153 13.05 4.76 6.07
CA HIS A 153 13.86 5.95 5.89
C HIS A 153 13.96 6.82 7.15
N GLN A 154 12.83 7.11 7.80
CA GLN A 154 12.81 7.96 8.99
C GLN A 154 13.49 7.29 10.18
N LEU A 155 13.30 5.97 10.35
CA LEU A 155 14.00 5.19 11.37
C LEU A 155 15.52 5.12 11.10
N PHE A 156 15.90 4.97 9.83
CA PHE A 156 17.30 4.97 9.42
C PHE A 156 17.98 6.29 9.79
N LEU A 157 17.34 7.43 9.48
CA LEU A 157 17.84 8.76 9.82
C LEU A 157 18.01 8.98 11.32
N ILE A 158 17.05 8.52 12.14
CA ILE A 158 17.11 8.64 13.61
C ILE A 158 18.25 7.80 14.19
N GLU A 159 18.47 6.59 13.66
CA GLU A 159 19.50 5.69 14.18
C GLU A 159 20.92 6.07 13.75
N HIS A 160 21.05 6.73 12.60
CA HIS A 160 22.33 7.06 11.98
C HIS A 160 22.50 8.58 11.89
N ASP A 161 22.18 9.27 12.99
CA ASP A 161 22.09 10.73 13.25
C ASP A 161 23.19 11.64 12.62
N HIS A 162 24.21 11.05 11.98
CA HIS A 162 25.36 11.72 11.38
C HIS A 162 25.78 11.24 9.97
N THR A 163 25.14 10.24 9.35
CA THR A 163 25.48 9.87 7.95
C THR A 163 24.68 10.68 6.95
N ASN A 164 25.18 11.88 6.67
CA ASN A 164 24.84 12.74 5.53
C ASN A 164 23.36 13.12 5.38
N ALA A 165 23.09 14.40 5.62
CA ALA A 165 21.84 15.13 5.34
C ALA A 165 21.38 15.12 3.85
N TYR A 166 21.85 14.18 3.04
CA TYR A 166 21.66 14.11 1.59
C TYR A 166 21.00 12.82 1.10
N LEU A 167 20.73 11.84 1.97
CA LEU A 167 20.04 10.63 1.54
C LEU A 167 18.53 10.87 1.40
N SER A 168 18.13 11.22 0.18
CA SER A 168 16.72 11.40 -0.18
C SER A 168 15.92 10.10 0.01
N LEU A 169 14.61 10.22 0.23
CA LEU A 169 13.72 9.07 0.33
C LEU A 169 13.76 8.19 -0.94
N GLY A 170 13.90 8.80 -2.11
CA GLY A 170 14.03 8.10 -3.39
C GLY A 170 15.31 7.26 -3.43
N SER A 171 16.45 7.91 -3.21
CA SER A 171 17.76 7.25 -3.16
C SER A 171 17.83 6.15 -2.09
N PHE A 172 17.19 6.34 -0.93
CA PHE A 172 17.06 5.31 0.11
C PHE A 172 16.23 4.11 -0.35
N SER A 173 15.14 4.38 -1.07
CA SER A 173 14.25 3.34 -1.61
C SER A 173 14.92 2.53 -2.72
N ASP A 174 15.80 3.15 -3.51
CA ASP A 174 16.54 2.50 -4.59
C ASP A 174 17.64 1.56 -4.07
N LEU A 175 18.22 1.86 -2.90
CA LEU A 175 19.23 1.01 -2.25
C LEU A 175 18.65 -0.22 -1.55
N ARG A 176 17.35 -0.42 -1.67
CA ARG A 176 16.66 -1.53 -1.05
C ARG A 176 16.96 -2.85 -1.75
N PRO A 177 17.22 -3.93 -1.00
CA PRO A 177 17.32 -5.28 -1.57
C PRO A 177 16.04 -5.67 -2.34
N SER A 178 16.20 -6.36 -3.48
CA SER A 178 15.09 -6.79 -4.35
C SER A 178 14.05 -7.68 -3.65
N ASN A 179 14.45 -8.39 -2.59
CA ASN A 179 13.57 -9.23 -1.78
C ASN A 179 12.65 -8.45 -0.82
N VAL A 180 12.90 -7.15 -0.63
CA VAL A 180 11.96 -6.25 0.03
C VAL A 180 11.10 -5.65 -1.07
N LEU A 181 9.78 -5.66 -0.92
CA LEU A 181 8.84 -5.15 -1.93
C LEU A 181 8.27 -3.80 -1.50
N LEU A 182 8.05 -2.89 -2.46
CA LEU A 182 7.41 -1.61 -2.15
C LEU A 182 5.96 -1.93 -1.86
N GLN A 183 5.33 -1.09 -1.04
CA GLN A 183 3.89 -1.20 -0.85
C GLN A 183 3.15 -1.07 -2.20
N SER A 184 3.68 -0.29 -3.14
CA SER A 184 3.20 -0.19 -4.52
C SER A 184 3.38 -1.47 -5.34
N HIS A 185 4.38 -2.31 -5.05
CA HIS A 185 4.64 -3.58 -5.76
C HIS A 185 3.88 -4.77 -5.14
N MET A 186 3.05 -4.54 -4.13
CA MET A 186 2.14 -5.57 -3.62
C MET A 186 0.98 -5.71 -4.59
N THR A 187 0.78 -6.91 -5.16
CA THR A 187 -0.32 -7.19 -6.09
C THR A 187 -1.66 -6.70 -5.54
N HIS A 188 -2.48 -6.04 -6.36
CA HIS A 188 -3.72 -5.36 -5.95
C HIS A 188 -4.70 -6.25 -5.16
N ARG A 189 -4.66 -7.57 -5.36
CA ARG A 189 -5.44 -8.55 -4.58
C ARG A 189 -5.04 -8.63 -3.09
N ASN A 190 -3.89 -8.08 -2.71
CA ASN A 190 -3.31 -8.17 -1.36
C ASN A 190 -3.23 -6.82 -0.61
N CYS A 191 -3.59 -5.68 -1.23
CA CYS A 191 -3.55 -4.38 -0.55
C CYS A 191 -4.86 -4.11 0.21
N LEU A 192 -4.78 -4.16 1.54
CA LEU A 192 -5.82 -3.65 2.44
C LEU A 192 -5.56 -2.18 2.84
N CYS A 193 -4.81 -1.47 2.01
CA CYS A 193 -4.54 -0.07 2.25
C CYS A 193 -5.84 0.71 2.10
N VAL A 194 -6.05 1.66 3.02
CA VAL A 194 -7.16 2.62 3.01
C VAL A 194 -7.34 3.23 1.62
N TYR A 195 -6.26 3.37 0.86
CA TYR A 195 -6.26 3.82 -0.52
C TYR A 195 -7.12 2.99 -1.48
N HIS A 196 -6.86 1.69 -1.59
CA HIS A 196 -7.62 0.81 -2.50
C HIS A 196 -9.07 0.61 -2.04
N GLU A 197 -9.31 0.70 -0.73
CA GLU A 197 -10.67 0.72 -0.17
C GLU A 197 -11.40 2.01 -0.57
N ASN A 198 -10.76 3.17 -0.45
CA ASN A 198 -11.30 4.45 -0.88
C ASN A 198 -11.60 4.48 -2.39
N ILE A 199 -10.74 3.89 -3.23
CA ILE A 199 -11.00 3.81 -4.68
C ILE A 199 -12.26 2.98 -4.95
N ASN A 200 -12.39 1.79 -4.34
CA ASN A 200 -13.60 0.99 -4.50
C ASN A 200 -14.85 1.71 -3.97
N LEU A 201 -14.71 2.54 -2.94
CA LEU A 201 -15.79 3.40 -2.42
C LEU A 201 -16.16 4.55 -3.35
N LEU A 202 -15.22 5.03 -4.19
CA LEU A 202 -15.45 6.08 -5.19
C LEU A 202 -15.99 5.52 -6.52
N VAL A 203 -15.48 4.37 -6.97
CA VAL A 203 -15.88 3.72 -8.22
C VAL A 203 -17.35 3.25 -8.15
N LYS A 204 -17.79 2.70 -7.01
CA LYS A 204 -19.17 2.22 -6.81
C LYS A 204 -20.28 3.28 -7.01
N PRO A 205 -20.20 4.51 -6.47
CA PRO A 205 -21.17 5.56 -6.80
C PRO A 205 -21.09 5.98 -8.25
N LEU A 206 -19.88 6.16 -8.79
CA LEU A 206 -19.69 6.61 -10.17
C LEU A 206 -20.32 5.64 -11.17
N SER A 207 -20.27 4.33 -10.89
CA SER A 207 -20.86 3.28 -11.75
C SER A 207 -22.37 3.42 -11.95
N LYS A 208 -23.07 4.14 -11.06
CA LYS A 208 -24.53 4.35 -11.14
C LYS A 208 -24.90 5.54 -12.01
N TYR A 209 -24.00 6.50 -12.14
CA TYR A 209 -24.24 7.75 -12.86
C TYR A 209 -23.50 7.81 -14.19
N ILE A 210 -22.43 7.02 -14.32
CA ILE A 210 -21.66 6.88 -15.54
C ILE A 210 -21.78 5.41 -15.95
N PRO A 211 -22.62 5.08 -16.95
CA PRO A 211 -22.71 3.73 -17.49
C PRO A 211 -21.45 3.44 -18.33
N CYS A 212 -20.34 3.23 -17.63
CA CYS A 212 -19.06 2.85 -18.22
C CYS A 212 -18.81 1.36 -17.92
N PRO A 213 -18.58 0.53 -18.94
CA PRO A 213 -18.14 -0.85 -18.75
C PRO A 213 -16.90 -0.91 -17.85
N GLY A 214 -16.89 -1.85 -16.90
CA GLY A 214 -15.77 -2.03 -15.96
C GLY A 214 -15.76 -1.15 -14.72
N LEU A 215 -16.60 -0.10 -14.64
CA LEU A 215 -16.57 0.87 -13.54
C LEU A 215 -17.26 0.40 -12.24
N HIS A 216 -17.39 -0.91 -12.00
CA HIS A 216 -18.09 -1.48 -10.82
C HIS A 216 -17.13 -2.08 -9.77
N SER A 217 -15.87 -2.29 -10.15
CA SER A 217 -14.81 -2.70 -9.24
C SER A 217 -13.48 -2.17 -9.72
N LEU A 218 -12.51 -1.97 -8.82
CA LEU A 218 -11.16 -1.57 -9.20
C LEU A 218 -10.51 -2.55 -10.20
N GLN A 219 -10.72 -3.86 -10.02
CA GLN A 219 -10.18 -4.87 -10.92
C GLN A 219 -10.75 -4.69 -12.32
N ALA A 220 -12.08 -4.67 -12.46
CA ALA A 220 -12.73 -4.49 -13.75
C ALA A 220 -12.40 -3.14 -14.41
N PHE A 221 -12.17 -2.09 -13.61
CA PHE A 221 -11.73 -0.78 -14.08
C PHE A 221 -10.29 -0.82 -14.60
N SER A 222 -9.42 -1.59 -13.94
CA SER A 222 -8.05 -1.78 -14.39
C SER A 222 -8.03 -2.60 -15.69
N SER A 223 -8.80 -3.70 -15.75
CA SER A 223 -8.90 -4.57 -16.93
C SER A 223 -9.37 -3.83 -18.20
N THR A 224 -10.18 -2.78 -18.06
CA THR A 224 -10.66 -2.02 -19.22
C THR A 224 -9.63 -1.04 -19.77
N LEU A 225 -8.70 -0.59 -18.91
CA LEU A 225 -7.66 0.38 -19.24
C LEU A 225 -6.41 -0.28 -19.80
N VAL A 226 -6.04 -1.46 -19.31
CA VAL A 226 -4.79 -2.15 -19.69
C VAL A 226 -5.04 -3.39 -20.55
N CYS A 227 -4.11 -3.71 -21.46
CA CYS A 227 -4.17 -4.94 -22.24
C CYS A 227 -3.85 -6.19 -21.41
N CYS A 228 -3.06 -6.03 -20.34
CA CYS A 228 -2.63 -7.14 -19.50
C CYS A 228 -2.42 -6.67 -18.06
N GLU A 229 -3.13 -7.27 -17.10
CA GLU A 229 -3.00 -6.93 -15.67
C GLU A 229 -1.78 -7.58 -15.01
N THR A 230 -1.22 -8.62 -15.62
CA THR A 230 -0.10 -9.39 -15.06
C THR A 230 1.26 -8.81 -15.45
N ASN A 231 1.30 -7.91 -16.43
CA ASN A 231 2.52 -7.27 -16.89
C ASN A 231 2.54 -5.81 -16.41
N GLU A 232 3.59 -5.47 -15.64
CA GLU A 232 3.78 -4.15 -15.03
C GLU A 232 3.86 -3.03 -16.07
N GLU A 233 4.47 -3.25 -17.22
CA GLU A 233 4.63 -2.22 -18.27
C GLU A 233 3.28 -1.67 -18.74
N TYR A 234 2.26 -2.54 -18.81
CA TYR A 234 0.90 -2.14 -19.18
C TYR A 234 0.20 -1.38 -18.06
N MET A 235 0.41 -1.79 -16.80
CA MET A 235 -0.13 -1.13 -15.62
C MET A 235 0.47 0.26 -15.38
N PHE A 236 1.70 0.50 -15.81
CA PHE A 236 2.38 1.80 -15.74
C PHE A 236 2.25 2.66 -17.02
N SER A 237 1.27 2.36 -17.87
CA SER A 237 0.97 3.11 -19.11
C SER A 237 2.13 3.21 -20.11
N GLN A 238 3.10 2.29 -20.06
CA GLN A 238 4.20 2.25 -21.02
C GLN A 238 3.78 1.63 -22.36
N CYS A 239 2.64 0.95 -22.39
CA CYS A 239 2.04 0.46 -23.62
C CYS A 239 1.34 1.61 -24.39
N SER A 240 1.78 1.85 -25.63
CA SER A 240 1.21 2.86 -26.54
C SER A 240 -0.29 2.68 -26.81
N LEU A 241 -0.79 1.44 -26.76
CA LEU A 241 -2.21 1.13 -26.88
C LEU A 241 -2.99 1.46 -25.60
N CYS A 242 -2.40 1.20 -24.43
CA CYS A 242 -3.05 1.44 -23.13
C CYS A 242 -3.06 2.92 -22.75
N ALA A 243 -2.04 3.68 -23.13
CA ALA A 243 -1.94 5.11 -22.87
C ALA A 243 -3.19 5.88 -23.34
N ASN A 244 -3.77 5.46 -24.47
CA ASN A 244 -4.94 6.09 -25.07
C ASN A 244 -6.28 5.46 -24.67
N ASN A 245 -6.28 4.32 -23.95
CA ASN A 245 -7.52 3.61 -23.61
C ASN A 245 -8.40 4.42 -22.65
N PHE A 246 -7.80 5.21 -21.76
CA PHE A 246 -8.56 6.07 -20.86
C PHE A 246 -9.39 7.10 -21.64
N GLU A 247 -8.77 7.83 -22.56
CA GLU A 247 -9.47 8.79 -23.42
C GLU A 247 -10.51 8.11 -24.31
N LYS A 248 -10.11 7.03 -24.99
CA LYS A 248 -10.97 6.37 -25.98
C LYS A 248 -12.17 5.66 -25.37
N LYS A 249 -11.99 4.98 -24.24
CA LYS A 249 -13.02 4.13 -23.65
C LYS A 249 -13.78 4.80 -22.51
N ILE A 250 -13.14 5.65 -21.72
CA ILE A 250 -13.79 6.25 -20.56
C ILE A 250 -14.28 7.66 -20.87
N ILE A 251 -13.41 8.55 -21.37
CA ILE A 251 -13.82 9.94 -21.66
C ILE A 251 -14.94 9.95 -22.71
N LYS A 252 -14.80 9.20 -23.79
CA LYS A 252 -15.84 9.11 -24.84
C LYS A 252 -17.20 8.61 -24.29
N HIS A 253 -17.18 7.63 -23.39
CA HIS A 253 -18.42 7.14 -22.76
C HIS A 253 -19.05 8.17 -21.83
N VAL A 254 -18.22 8.92 -21.09
CA VAL A 254 -18.68 9.99 -20.19
C VAL A 254 -19.29 11.14 -21.00
N THR A 255 -18.60 11.62 -22.05
CA THR A 255 -19.06 12.75 -22.88
C THR A 255 -20.37 12.43 -23.60
N ASN A 256 -20.51 11.22 -24.15
CA ASN A 256 -21.72 10.80 -24.85
C ASN A 256 -22.92 10.70 -23.90
N PHE A 257 -22.71 10.25 -22.66
CA PHE A 257 -23.78 10.16 -21.68
C PHE A 257 -24.27 11.54 -21.23
N THR A 258 -23.36 12.49 -20.98
CA THR A 258 -23.75 13.86 -20.58
C THR A 258 -24.50 14.61 -21.67
N GLN A 259 -24.30 14.27 -22.95
CA GLN A 259 -25.07 14.84 -24.06
C GLN A 259 -26.49 14.27 -24.17
N SER A 260 -26.77 13.09 -23.59
CA SER A 260 -28.12 12.49 -23.59
C SER A 260 -29.00 12.90 -22.42
N VAL A 261 -28.43 13.57 -21.40
CA VAL A 261 -29.12 13.94 -20.16
C VAL A 261 -29.45 15.45 -20.11
N ASN A 262 -28.86 16.24 -21.01
CA ASN A 262 -29.23 17.64 -21.27
C ASN A 262 -30.14 17.71 -22.50
#